data_AF-X1BHW9-F1
#
_entry.id   AF-X1BHW9-F1
#
_cell.length_a   1.000
_cell.length_b   1.000
_cell.length_c   1.000
_cell.angle_alpha   90.00
_cell.angle_beta   90.00
_cell.angle_gamma   90.00
#
_symmetry.space_group_name_H-M   'P 1'
#
loop_
_entity.id
_entity.type
_entity.pdbx_description
1 polymer ?
#
loop_
_entity_poly.entity_id
_entity_poly.type
_entity_poly.pdbx_seq_one_letter_code
_entity_poly.pdbx_strand_id
1 'polypeptide(L)'
;MSSMENNEMNEIPERIERLKELAENLVWVWKPKARELFKKLDHPSWAYTGHTPVRMLQVMPQNRLVKASKDPAFLKQYDAVMYDFDKELSKQENSFVLIPF
;
A
#
# COMPACT_ATOMS: atom_id res chain seq x y z
N MET A 1 22.14 17.17 -18.79
CA MET A 1 21.73 17.70 -17.47
C MET A 1 20.58 16.85 -16.99
N SER A 2 20.87 15.91 -16.10
CA SER A 2 19.89 15.00 -15.48
C SER A 2 19.22 15.75 -14.33
N SER A 3 17.92 16.01 -14.41
CA SER A 3 17.10 16.50 -13.30
C SER A 3 15.64 16.28 -13.66
N MET A 4 14.90 15.64 -12.74
CA MET A 4 13.46 15.39 -12.75
C MET A 4 12.99 14.13 -13.49
N GLU A 5 13.49 12.97 -13.06
CA GLU A 5 12.62 11.78 -13.00
C GLU A 5 11.67 12.00 -11.80
N ASN A 6 10.72 12.92 -11.96
CA ASN A 6 9.66 13.10 -10.98
C ASN A 6 8.83 11.82 -11.07
N ASN A 7 9.04 10.92 -10.11
CA ASN A 7 8.17 9.80 -9.84
C ASN A 7 6.82 10.37 -9.38
N GLU A 8 6.00 10.83 -10.34
CA GLU A 8 4.65 11.31 -10.12
C GLU A 8 3.78 10.12 -9.73
N MET A 9 3.87 9.77 -8.44
CA MET A 9 2.87 8.93 -7.80
C MET A 9 1.55 9.70 -7.95
N ASN A 10 0.54 9.08 -8.58
CA ASN A 10 -0.79 9.68 -8.67
C ASN A 10 -1.23 10.21 -7.31
N GLU A 11 -1.89 11.38 -7.28
CA GLU A 11 -2.31 12.03 -6.04
C GLU A 11 -3.23 11.13 -5.22
N ILE A 12 -2.69 10.33 -4.32
CA ILE A 12 -3.50 9.42 -3.51
C ILE A 12 -4.32 10.28 -2.52
N PRO A 13 -5.66 10.07 -2.43
CA PRO A 13 -6.47 10.77 -1.45
C PRO A 13 -5.95 10.52 -0.02
N GLU A 14 -5.92 11.56 0.81
CA GLU A 14 -5.41 11.53 2.20
C GLU A 14 -5.97 10.34 3.02
N ARG A 15 -7.26 10.00 2.83
CA ARG A 15 -7.92 8.87 3.51
C ARG A 15 -7.23 7.50 3.31
N ILE A 16 -6.53 7.33 2.19
CA ILE A 16 -5.86 6.09 1.80
C ILE A 16 -4.39 6.31 1.44
N GLU A 17 -3.80 7.44 1.82
CA GLU A 17 -2.41 7.83 1.46
C GLU A 17 -1.38 6.78 1.89
N ARG A 18 -1.62 6.14 3.04
CA ARG A 18 -0.73 5.12 3.61
C ARG A 18 -0.71 3.82 2.80
N LEU A 19 -1.51 3.69 1.73
CA LEU A 19 -1.31 2.65 0.73
C LEU A 19 0.09 2.71 0.12
N LYS A 20 0.69 3.90 0.03
CA LYS A 20 2.07 4.08 -0.42
C LYS A 20 3.05 3.41 0.55
N GLU A 21 2.93 3.68 1.85
CA GLU A 21 3.74 3.04 2.89
C GLU A 21 3.59 1.51 2.85
N LEU A 22 2.34 1.03 2.74
CA LEU A 22 2.06 -0.39 2.64
C LEU A 22 2.66 -0.99 1.36
N ALA A 23 2.67 -0.28 0.24
CA ALA A 23 3.24 -0.74 -1.03
C ALA A 23 4.77 -0.79 -1.00
N GLU A 24 5.40 0.18 -0.34
CA GLU A 24 6.86 0.28 -0.17
C GLU A 24 7.41 -0.76 0.81
N ASN A 25 6.59 -1.20 1.79
CA ASN A 25 7.01 -2.18 2.77
C ASN A 25 6.75 -3.63 2.32
N LEU A 26 7.79 -4.46 2.17
CA LEU A 26 7.70 -5.87 1.75
C LEU A 26 6.83 -6.78 2.65
N VAL A 27 6.35 -6.30 3.81
CA VAL A 27 5.36 -6.99 4.66
C VAL A 27 4.13 -7.46 3.88
N TRP A 28 3.68 -6.72 2.86
CA TRP A 28 2.50 -7.10 2.08
C TRP A 28 2.65 -8.46 1.36
N VAL A 29 3.87 -8.89 1.04
CA VAL A 29 4.15 -10.17 0.36
C VAL A 29 3.66 -11.35 1.21
N TRP A 30 3.87 -11.25 2.53
CA TRP A 30 3.57 -12.30 3.51
C TRP A 30 2.16 -12.18 4.10
N LYS A 31 1.41 -11.12 3.76
CA LYS A 31 0.07 -10.86 4.28
C LYS A 31 -0.98 -11.08 3.19
N PRO A 32 -1.74 -12.21 3.22
CA PRO A 32 -2.80 -12.47 2.24
C PRO A 32 -3.82 -11.34 2.14
N LYS A 33 -4.23 -10.76 3.28
CA LYS A 33 -5.17 -9.64 3.34
C LYS A 33 -4.67 -8.39 2.61
N ALA A 34 -3.38 -8.07 2.69
CA ALA A 34 -2.79 -6.94 1.97
C ALA A 34 -2.79 -7.18 0.45
N ARG A 35 -2.48 -8.41 0.01
CA ARG A 35 -2.58 -8.79 -1.41
C ARG A 35 -4.02 -8.73 -1.92
N GLU A 36 -4.98 -9.16 -1.12
CA GLU A 36 -6.40 -9.05 -1.45
C GLU A 36 -6.86 -7.59 -1.53
N LEU A 37 -6.34 -6.72 -0.66
CA LEU A 37 -6.61 -5.29 -0.72
C LEU A 37 -6.18 -4.67 -2.05
N PHE A 38 -4.95 -4.95 -2.51
CA PHE A 38 -4.48 -4.47 -3.82
C PHE A 38 -5.27 -5.08 -4.99
N LYS A 39 -5.63 -6.36 -4.92
CA LYS A 39 -6.51 -6.99 -5.92
C LYS A 39 -7.89 -6.34 -5.99
N LYS A 40 -8.47 -6.00 -4.83
CA LYS A 40 -9.79 -5.36 -4.74
C LYS A 40 -9.76 -3.91 -5.21
N LEU A 41 -8.62 -3.23 -5.02
CA LEU A 41 -8.42 -1.85 -5.46
C LEU A 41 -8.53 -1.74 -6.99
N ASP A 42 -7.75 -2.53 -7.73
CA ASP A 42 -7.93 -2.68 -9.17
C ASP A 42 -7.28 -3.98 -9.69
N HIS A 43 -8.11 -4.98 -9.98
CA HIS A 43 -7.66 -6.29 -10.47
C HIS A 43 -6.90 -6.21 -11.81
N PRO A 44 -7.33 -5.40 -12.81
CA PRO A 44 -6.59 -5.22 -14.06
C PRO A 44 -5.17 -4.66 -13.85
N SER A 45 -5.02 -3.55 -13.12
CA SER A 45 -3.71 -2.96 -12.84
C SER A 45 -2.85 -3.90 -12.01
N TRP A 46 -3.42 -4.64 -11.06
CA TRP A 46 -2.69 -5.62 -10.25
C TRP A 46 -2.05 -6.74 -11.11
N ALA A 47 -2.79 -7.28 -12.07
CA ALA A 47 -2.27 -8.29 -12.99
C ALA A 47 -1.25 -7.69 -13.97
N TYR A 48 -1.54 -6.50 -14.50
CA TYR A 48 -0.70 -5.82 -15.48
C TYR A 48 0.68 -5.44 -14.92
N THR A 49 0.77 -5.02 -13.66
CA THR A 49 2.05 -4.65 -13.03
C THR A 49 2.82 -5.83 -12.45
N GLY A 50 2.40 -7.06 -12.75
CA GLY A 50 3.04 -8.27 -12.23
C GLY A 50 3.00 -8.35 -10.71
N HIS A 51 1.89 -7.91 -10.10
CA HIS A 51 1.70 -7.88 -8.65
C HIS A 51 2.65 -6.92 -7.90
N THR A 52 3.08 -5.85 -8.56
CA THR A 52 3.89 -4.80 -7.94
C THR A 52 2.98 -3.66 -7.48
N PRO A 53 2.74 -3.48 -6.15
CA PRO A 53 1.78 -2.49 -5.66
C PRO A 53 2.24 -1.06 -5.90
N VAL A 54 3.55 -0.79 -5.80
CA VAL A 54 4.12 0.55 -6.08
C VAL A 54 3.81 0.98 -7.51
N ARG A 55 4.14 0.10 -8.49
CA ARG A 55 3.86 0.36 -9.91
C ARG A 55 2.37 0.44 -10.19
N MET A 56 1.56 -0.35 -9.49
CA MET A 56 0.10 -0.30 -9.59
C MET A 56 -0.44 1.07 -9.21
N LEU A 57 0.02 1.64 -8.08
CA LEU A 57 -0.39 2.98 -7.63
C LEU A 57 0.06 4.10 -8.59
N GLN A 58 1.20 3.92 -9.28
CA GLN A 58 1.69 4.86 -10.30
C GLN A 58 0.85 4.86 -11.58
N VAL A 59 0.41 3.68 -12.05
CA VAL A 59 -0.28 3.55 -13.36
C VAL A 59 -1.80 3.60 -13.25
N MET A 60 -2.36 3.38 -12.07
CA MET A 60 -3.80 3.30 -11.87
C MET A 60 -4.45 4.68 -11.97
N PRO A 61 -5.55 4.85 -12.71
CA PRO A 61 -6.16 6.17 -12.91
C PRO A 61 -6.71 6.77 -11.61
N GLN A 62 -6.56 8.08 -11.46
CA GLN A 62 -6.94 8.84 -10.28
C GLN A 62 -8.40 8.65 -9.84
N ASN A 63 -9.32 8.51 -10.80
CA ASN A 63 -10.73 8.26 -10.52
C ASN A 63 -10.98 6.96 -9.73
N ARG A 64 -10.12 5.94 -9.88
CA ARG A 64 -10.21 4.69 -9.12
C ARG A 64 -9.75 4.87 -7.69
N LEU A 65 -8.66 5.62 -7.45
CA LEU A 65 -8.21 5.99 -6.11
C LEU A 65 -9.29 6.77 -5.35
N VAL A 66 -9.89 7.78 -6.01
CA VAL A 66 -10.97 8.57 -5.43
C VAL A 66 -12.24 7.74 -5.17
N LYS A 67 -12.54 6.76 -6.04
CA LYS A 67 -13.68 5.86 -5.81
C LYS A 67 -13.42 4.93 -4.62
N ALA A 68 -12.22 4.36 -4.54
CA ALA A 68 -11.82 3.49 -3.43
C ALA A 68 -11.81 4.24 -2.09
N SER A 69 -11.34 5.50 -2.07
CA SER A 69 -11.35 6.33 -0.85
C SER A 69 -12.76 6.69 -0.35
N LYS A 70 -13.79 6.50 -1.18
CA LYS A 70 -15.20 6.74 -0.84
C LYS A 70 -16.01 5.46 -0.66
N ASP A 71 -15.44 4.29 -0.93
CA ASP A 71 -16.13 3.01 -0.81
C ASP A 71 -16.01 2.44 0.62
N PRO A 72 -17.09 2.37 1.41
CA PRO A 72 -17.04 1.86 2.79
C PRO A 72 -16.56 0.41 2.88
N ALA A 73 -16.86 -0.42 1.87
CA ALA A 73 -16.45 -1.81 1.86
C ALA A 73 -14.96 -1.97 1.56
N PHE A 74 -14.36 -1.03 0.83
CA PHE A 74 -12.92 -0.93 0.66
C PHE A 74 -12.26 -0.40 1.93
N LEU A 75 -12.76 0.72 2.46
CA LEU A 75 -12.20 1.37 3.65
C LEU A 75 -12.17 0.44 4.86
N LYS A 76 -13.21 -0.37 5.08
CA LYS A 76 -13.22 -1.36 6.17
C LYS A 76 -12.09 -2.38 6.05
N GLN A 77 -11.77 -2.84 4.85
CA GLN A 77 -10.66 -3.77 4.62
C GLN A 77 -9.32 -3.07 4.72
N TYR A 78 -9.22 -1.85 4.18
CA TYR A 78 -8.04 -1.00 4.30
C TYR A 78 -7.69 -0.78 5.78
N ASP A 79 -8.63 -0.33 6.60
CA ASP A 79 -8.41 -0.06 8.03
C ASP A 79 -7.95 -1.32 8.79
N ALA A 80 -8.53 -2.49 8.46
CA ALA A 80 -8.10 -3.75 9.07
C ALA A 80 -6.68 -4.15 8.67
N VAL A 81 -6.28 -3.92 7.40
CA VAL A 81 -4.92 -4.18 6.93
C VAL A 81 -3.92 -3.19 7.55
N MET A 82 -4.27 -1.91 7.65
CA MET A 82 -3.43 -0.89 8.27
C MET A 82 -3.26 -1.15 9.78
N TYR A 83 -4.30 -1.60 10.47
CA TYR A 83 -4.18 -2.02 11.88
C TYR A 83 -3.21 -3.20 12.05
N ASP A 84 -3.32 -4.22 11.20
CA ASP A 84 -2.39 -5.36 11.20
C ASP A 84 -0.96 -4.89 10.85
N PHE A 85 -0.81 -3.92 9.94
CA PHE A 85 0.47 -3.34 9.53
C PHE A 85 1.15 -2.53 10.65
N ASP A 86 0.41 -1.64 11.30
CA ASP A 86 0.91 -0.81 12.41
C ASP A 86 1.38 -1.67 13.58
N LYS A 87 0.67 -2.79 13.84
CA LYS A 87 1.08 -3.77 14.85
C LYS A 87 2.42 -4.43 14.51
N GLU A 88 2.67 -4.76 13.24
CA GLU A 88 3.96 -5.35 12.83
C GLU A 88 5.09 -4.32 12.89
N LEU A 89 4.84 -3.07 12.48
CA LEU A 89 5.81 -1.98 12.60
C LEU A 89 6.23 -1.78 14.06
N SER A 90 5.27 -1.73 14.99
CA SER A 90 5.56 -1.62 16.44
C SER A 90 6.36 -2.82 16.99
N LYS A 91 6.22 -3.99 16.37
CA LYS A 91 6.93 -5.21 16.79
C LYS A 91 8.38 -5.21 16.30
N GLN A 92 8.62 -4.68 15.10
CA GLN A 92 9.97 -4.52 14.57
C GLN A 92 10.78 -3.48 15.36
N GLU A 93 10.18 -2.36 15.76
CA GLU A 93 10.86 -1.34 16.57
C GLU A 93 11.34 -1.89 17.92
N ASN A 94 10.57 -2.79 18.54
CA ASN A 94 10.95 -3.42 19.80
C ASN A 94 12.00 -4.55 19.65
N SER A 95 12.27 -5.02 18.43
CA SER A 95 13.21 -6.12 18.18
C SER A 95 14.68 -5.70 18.16
N PHE A 96 14.97 -4.40 18.15
CA PHE A 96 16.34 -3.88 18.08
C PHE A 96 17.02 -3.70 19.46
N VAL A 97 16.28 -3.86 20.58
CA VAL A 97 16.78 -3.52 21.93
C VAL A 97 17.35 -4.72 22.70
N LEU A 98 17.24 -5.96 22.21
CA LEU A 98 17.67 -7.16 22.97
C LEU A 98 18.57 -8.10 22.16
N ILE A 99 19.81 -7.67 21.89
CA ILE A 99 20.92 -8.61 21.71
C ILE A 99 21.91 -8.36 22.85
N PRO A 100 21.84 -9.08 23.99
CA PRO A 100 22.97 -9.13 24.89
C PRO A 100 24.07 -9.96 24.22
N PHE A 101 25.26 -9.37 24.12
CA PHE A 101 26.50 -10.05 23.73
C PHE A 101 26.96 -11.00 24.83
#